data_AF-A0A2J8U1Q5-F1
#
_entry.id   AF-A0A2J8U1Q5-F1
#
_cell.length_a   1.000
_cell.length_b   1.000
_cell.length_c   1.000
_cell.angle_alpha   90.00
_cell.angle_beta   90.00
_cell.angle_gamma   90.00
#
_symmetry.space_group_name_H-M   'P 1'
#
loop_
_entity.id
_entity.type
_entity.pdbx_description
1 polymer ?
#
loop_
_entity_poly.entity_id
_entity_poly.type
_entity_poly.pdbx_seq_one_letter_code
_entity_poly.pdbx_strand_id
1 'polypeptide(L)'
;MGQRGEQHRAQRLPSEAEDVLIKLTRVLANIAIHPGVGPVLAANPGIVGLLLTTLVLLKLLVSNNMDGILEAVRVFGNLSQDRDVCDFIVQNNVHRFMMALLDAQHQDICFSACGVLLNLTVDKDKRVILKEGGGIKKLVDCLKDFGPTDWQLACLVCKTLWNFSENITNASSCFGNEDTNTLLLLLSSFLDEELALDGSFDPDLKNYHKLHWETEFKPVAQQLLNRIQRHHTFLEPLPIPSF
;
A
#
# COMPACT_ATOMS: atom_id res chain seq x y z
N MET A 1 -35.89 27.52 0.30
CA MET A 1 -34.58 28.06 0.71
C MET A 1 -34.42 27.85 2.20
N GLY A 2 -33.37 27.18 2.66
CA GLY A 2 -33.14 26.95 4.09
C GLY A 2 -32.29 25.72 4.42
N GLN A 3 -31.02 25.76 4.01
CA GLN A 3 -29.83 25.17 4.66
C GLN A 3 -29.86 23.69 5.12
N ARG A 4 -29.26 22.81 4.31
CA ARG A 4 -28.57 21.61 4.82
C ARG A 4 -27.28 22.09 5.48
N GLY A 5 -27.18 21.94 6.79
CA GLY A 5 -25.94 22.18 7.52
C GLY A 5 -24.91 21.10 7.18
N GLU A 6 -23.82 21.49 6.56
CA GLU A 6 -22.58 20.72 6.52
C GLU A 6 -22.01 20.69 7.94
N GLN A 7 -22.05 19.53 8.60
CA GLN A 7 -21.30 19.30 9.83
C GLN A 7 -19.83 19.07 9.47
N HIS A 8 -19.08 20.16 9.28
CA HIS A 8 -17.63 20.11 9.45
C HIS A 8 -17.34 19.76 10.91
N ARG A 9 -16.98 18.50 11.19
CA ARG A 9 -16.44 18.10 12.50
C ARG A 9 -15.15 18.90 12.72
N ALA A 10 -15.18 19.83 13.68
CA ALA A 10 -13.98 20.53 14.12
C ALA A 10 -12.95 19.52 14.61
N GLN A 11 -11.77 19.51 13.97
CA GLN A 11 -10.65 18.68 14.41
C GLN A 11 -10.15 19.21 15.75
N ARG A 12 -10.07 18.33 16.74
CA ARG A 12 -9.53 18.66 18.08
C ARG A 12 -8.02 18.90 17.93
N LEU A 13 -7.54 20.04 18.43
CA LEU A 13 -6.11 20.30 18.52
C LEU A 13 -5.44 19.25 19.44
N PRO A 14 -4.29 18.70 19.05
CA PRO A 14 -3.57 17.74 19.89
C PRO A 14 -3.25 18.34 21.24
N SER A 15 -3.34 17.54 22.31
CA SER A 15 -2.76 17.94 23.60
C SER A 15 -1.24 18.09 23.48
N GLU A 16 -0.61 18.81 24.41
CA GLU A 16 0.86 18.96 24.41
C GLU A 16 1.57 17.59 24.42
N ALA A 17 1.03 16.62 25.16
CA ALA A 17 1.57 15.26 25.19
C ALA A 17 1.42 14.53 23.84
N GLU A 18 0.30 14.74 23.14
CA GLU A 18 0.08 14.17 21.80
C GLU A 18 1.02 14.79 20.76
N ASP A 19 1.21 16.11 20.79
CA ASP A 19 2.14 16.82 19.91
C ASP A 19 3.60 16.36 20.13
N VAL A 20 4.02 16.20 21.39
CA VAL A 20 5.33 15.63 21.74
C VAL A 20 5.46 14.20 21.20
N LEU A 21 4.44 13.36 21.36
CA LEU A 21 4.45 11.99 20.86
C LEU A 21 4.60 11.92 19.34
N ILE A 22 3.89 12.77 18.60
CA ILE A 22 3.97 12.85 17.14
C ILE A 22 5.37 13.28 16.70
N LYS A 23 5.93 14.32 17.33
CA LYS A 23 7.29 14.80 17.05
C LYS A 23 8.34 13.74 17.33
N LEU A 24 8.23 13.02 18.44
CA LEU A 24 9.13 11.91 18.76
C LEU A 24 9.02 10.77 17.74
N THR A 25 7.79 10.43 17.33
CA THR A 25 7.55 9.39 16.31
C THR A 25 8.14 9.80 14.96
N ARG A 26 8.02 11.07 14.57
CA ARG A 26 8.65 11.63 13.36
C ARG A 26 10.17 11.54 13.40
N VAL A 27 10.80 11.88 14.54
CA VAL A 27 12.25 11.72 14.72
C VAL A 27 12.62 10.25 14.54
N LEU A 28 11.87 9.34 15.15
CA LEU A 28 12.10 7.90 15.04
C LEU A 28 11.97 7.41 13.59
N ALA A 29 10.96 7.89 12.83
CA ALA A 29 10.79 7.57 11.41
C ALA A 29 12.02 8.02 10.60
N ASN A 30 12.50 9.23 10.84
CA ASN A 30 13.64 9.81 10.14
C ASN A 30 14.97 9.12 10.46
N ILE A 31 15.17 8.58 11.67
CA ILE A 31 16.39 7.81 11.99
C ILE A 31 16.29 6.35 11.55
N ALA A 32 15.08 5.77 11.52
CA ALA A 32 14.86 4.38 11.14
C ALA A 32 15.16 4.10 9.67
N ILE A 33 15.15 5.12 8.80
CA ILE A 33 15.52 4.98 7.38
C ILE A 33 17.03 4.75 7.19
N HIS A 34 17.86 5.13 8.17
CA HIS A 34 19.31 5.05 8.02
C HIS A 34 19.78 3.58 8.05
N PRO A 35 20.57 3.13 7.06
CA PRO A 35 20.90 1.70 6.89
C PRO A 35 21.71 1.09 8.06
N GLY A 36 22.38 1.92 8.86
CA GLY A 36 23.07 1.46 10.07
C GLY A 36 22.26 1.57 11.36
N VAL A 37 21.23 2.42 11.40
CA VAL A 37 20.45 2.68 12.65
C VAL A 37 19.14 1.92 12.62
N GLY A 38 18.46 1.85 11.47
CA GLY A 38 17.23 1.09 11.28
C GLY A 38 17.34 -0.35 11.78
N PRO A 39 18.34 -1.14 11.36
CA PRO A 39 18.51 -2.51 11.84
C PRO A 39 18.73 -2.61 13.35
N VAL A 40 19.47 -1.66 13.95
CA VAL A 40 19.69 -1.63 15.42
C VAL A 40 18.38 -1.36 16.17
N LEU A 41 17.53 -0.49 15.63
CA LEU A 41 16.20 -0.21 16.19
C LEU A 41 15.26 -1.41 16.01
N ALA A 42 15.27 -2.05 14.85
CA ALA A 42 14.48 -3.24 14.54
C ALA A 42 14.82 -4.41 15.46
N ALA A 43 16.11 -4.62 15.73
CA ALA A 43 16.62 -5.65 16.64
C ALA A 43 16.30 -5.39 18.12
N ASN A 44 15.63 -4.29 18.48
CA ASN A 44 15.23 -3.97 19.85
C ASN A 44 13.72 -4.15 20.05
N PRO A 45 13.27 -5.28 20.65
CA PRO A 45 11.85 -5.57 20.84
C PRO A 45 11.12 -4.52 21.71
N GLY A 46 11.84 -3.85 22.61
CA GLY A 46 11.27 -2.78 23.44
C GLY A 46 10.86 -1.57 22.60
N ILE A 47 11.69 -1.17 21.63
CA ILE A 47 11.37 -0.06 20.71
C ILE A 47 10.20 -0.44 19.82
N VAL A 48 10.21 -1.64 19.24
CA VAL A 48 9.11 -2.14 18.37
C VAL A 48 7.79 -2.26 19.15
N GLY A 49 7.83 -2.73 20.40
CA GLY A 49 6.66 -2.78 21.29
C GLY A 49 6.12 -1.40 21.68
N LEU A 50 6.99 -0.44 21.93
CA LEU A 50 6.59 0.96 22.17
C LEU A 50 5.92 1.57 20.94
N LEU A 51 6.41 1.28 19.74
CA LEU A 51 5.80 1.73 18.49
C LEU A 51 4.38 1.20 18.30
N LEU A 52 4.14 -0.07 18.60
CA LEU A 52 2.79 -0.64 18.61
C LEU A 52 1.88 0.10 19.59
N THR A 53 2.40 0.35 20.80
CA THR A 53 1.65 1.09 21.83
C THR A 53 1.30 2.49 21.33
N THR A 54 2.27 3.22 20.79
CA THR A 54 2.07 4.54 20.19
C THR A 54 1.02 4.53 19.07
N LEU A 55 1.08 3.57 18.15
CA LEU A 55 0.10 3.42 17.07
C LEU A 55 -1.32 3.19 17.61
N VAL A 56 -1.46 2.31 18.61
CA VAL A 56 -2.75 2.03 19.25
C VAL A 56 -3.28 3.26 19.99
N LEU A 57 -2.42 3.98 20.72
CA LEU A 57 -2.79 5.22 21.41
C LEU A 57 -3.22 6.30 20.43
N LEU A 58 -2.49 6.50 19.33
CA LEU A 58 -2.84 7.46 18.28
C LEU A 58 -4.19 7.14 17.64
N LYS A 59 -4.49 5.85 17.44
CA LYS A 59 -5.81 5.42 16.94
C LYS A 59 -6.94 5.62 17.95
N LEU A 60 -6.72 5.24 19.22
CA LEU A 60 -7.78 5.16 20.23
C LEU A 60 -8.03 6.49 20.95
N LEU A 61 -6.98 7.23 21.28
CA LEU A 61 -7.06 8.46 22.06
C LEU A 61 -7.15 9.70 21.19
N VAL A 62 -6.49 9.67 20.03
CA VAL A 62 -6.35 10.83 19.16
C VAL A 62 -7.25 10.67 17.95
N SER A 63 -8.55 10.91 18.15
CA SER A 63 -9.59 10.86 17.13
C SER A 63 -9.16 11.48 15.79
N ASN A 64 -8.76 10.65 14.83
CA ASN A 64 -8.32 11.02 13.47
C ASN A 64 -7.06 11.90 13.37
N ASN A 65 -6.05 11.74 14.24
CA ASN A 65 -4.75 12.39 13.97
C ASN A 65 -3.96 11.63 12.91
N MET A 66 -4.23 12.00 11.66
CA MET A 66 -3.64 11.43 10.47
C MET A 66 -2.12 11.63 10.44
N ASP A 67 -1.61 12.75 10.97
CA ASP A 67 -0.16 13.00 11.03
C ASP A 67 0.53 11.99 11.95
N GLY A 68 0.02 11.78 13.15
CA GLY A 68 0.59 10.80 14.09
C GLY A 68 0.53 9.39 13.52
N ILE A 69 -0.61 9.00 12.94
CA ILE A 69 -0.78 7.70 12.27
C ILE A 69 0.24 7.55 11.15
N LEU A 70 0.39 8.57 10.29
CA LEU A 70 1.34 8.58 9.20
C LEU A 70 2.76 8.36 9.71
N GLU A 71 3.21 9.11 10.72
CA GLU A 71 4.57 8.95 11.25
C GLU A 71 4.79 7.55 11.83
N ALA A 72 3.83 7.01 12.57
CA ALA A 72 3.94 5.66 13.13
C ALA A 72 4.02 4.58 12.04
N VAL A 73 3.20 4.71 10.98
CA VAL A 73 3.22 3.81 9.83
C VAL A 73 4.54 3.93 9.07
N ARG A 74 5.11 5.14 8.93
CA ARG A 74 6.45 5.33 8.35
C ARG A 74 7.53 4.62 9.16
N VAL A 75 7.47 4.64 10.49
CA VAL A 75 8.42 3.84 11.30
C VAL A 75 8.28 2.36 10.99
N PHE A 76 7.05 1.81 10.97
CA PHE A 76 6.84 0.42 10.60
C PHE A 76 7.33 0.11 9.18
N GLY A 77 7.14 1.03 8.22
CA GLY A 77 7.64 0.89 6.85
C GLY A 77 9.16 0.76 6.80
N ASN A 78 9.87 1.57 7.59
CA ASN A 78 11.33 1.54 7.65
C ASN A 78 11.86 0.30 8.37
N LEU A 79 11.26 -0.07 9.51
CA LEU A 79 11.72 -1.19 10.32
C LEU A 79 11.31 -2.55 9.76
N SER A 80 10.25 -2.64 8.96
CA SER A 80 9.78 -3.90 8.35
C SER A 80 10.68 -4.42 7.21
N GLN A 81 11.80 -3.78 6.93
CA GLN A 81 12.88 -4.42 6.18
C GLN A 81 13.50 -5.59 6.95
N ASP A 82 13.36 -5.57 8.28
CA ASP A 82 13.78 -6.64 9.17
C ASP A 82 12.68 -7.71 9.32
N ARG A 83 13.10 -8.98 9.30
CA ARG A 83 12.21 -10.14 9.34
C ARG A 83 11.51 -10.29 10.70
N ASP A 84 12.19 -10.01 11.80
CA ASP A 84 11.62 -10.15 13.14
C ASP A 84 10.54 -9.08 13.37
N VAL A 85 10.73 -7.89 12.78
CA VAL A 85 9.69 -6.85 12.75
C VAL A 85 8.49 -7.27 11.91
N CYS A 86 8.71 -7.92 10.76
CA CYS A 86 7.62 -8.48 9.96
C CYS A 86 6.83 -9.53 10.74
N ASP A 87 7.51 -10.44 11.46
CA ASP A 87 6.87 -11.44 12.31
C ASP A 87 6.07 -10.77 13.44
N PHE A 88 6.63 -9.74 14.07
CA PHE A 88 5.93 -8.94 15.08
C PHE A 88 4.66 -8.28 14.52
N ILE A 89 4.71 -7.68 13.33
CA ILE A 89 3.56 -7.04 12.65
C ILE A 89 2.43 -8.05 12.40
N VAL A 90 2.78 -9.28 12.01
CA VAL A 90 1.79 -10.34 11.77
C VAL A 90 1.22 -10.84 13.10
N GLN A 91 2.07 -11.20 14.06
CA GLN A 91 1.67 -11.73 15.37
C GLN A 91 0.75 -10.78 16.15
N ASN A 92 1.00 -9.47 16.05
CA ASN A 92 0.22 -8.44 16.73
C ASN A 92 -0.93 -7.86 15.89
N ASN A 93 -1.27 -8.48 14.75
CA ASN A 93 -2.36 -8.04 13.86
C ASN A 93 -2.21 -6.61 13.30
N VAL A 94 -1.00 -6.05 13.29
CA VAL A 94 -0.72 -4.71 12.76
C VAL A 94 -0.98 -4.66 11.25
N HIS A 95 -0.76 -5.76 10.53
CA HIS A 95 -1.10 -5.89 9.11
C HIS A 95 -2.57 -5.58 8.79
N ARG A 96 -3.52 -5.91 9.69
CA ARG A 96 -4.94 -5.57 9.52
C ARG A 96 -5.17 -4.07 9.57
N PHE A 97 -4.40 -3.37 10.40
CA PHE A 97 -4.44 -1.92 10.45
C PHE A 97 -3.89 -1.31 9.16
N MET A 98 -2.76 -1.83 8.64
CA MET A 98 -2.20 -1.38 7.35
C MET A 98 -3.21 -1.55 6.20
N MET A 99 -3.93 -2.67 6.15
CA MET A 99 -5.00 -2.87 5.17
C MET A 99 -6.12 -1.83 5.34
N ALA A 100 -6.60 -1.58 6.56
CA ALA A 100 -7.63 -0.57 6.81
C ALA A 100 -7.19 0.86 6.44
N LEU A 101 -5.90 1.17 6.57
CA LEU A 101 -5.35 2.48 6.19
C LEU A 101 -5.34 2.73 4.69
N LEU A 102 -5.42 1.69 3.85
CA LEU A 102 -5.59 1.87 2.40
C LEU A 102 -6.92 2.54 2.05
N ASP A 103 -7.93 2.48 2.93
CA ASP A 103 -9.22 3.16 2.73
C ASP A 103 -9.23 4.60 3.24
N ALA A 104 -8.11 5.11 3.76
CA ALA A 104 -8.06 6.39 4.48
C ALA A 104 -8.25 7.63 3.60
N GLN A 105 -8.42 7.46 2.28
CA GLN A 105 -8.47 8.52 1.26
C GLN A 105 -7.35 9.57 1.42
N HIS A 106 -6.17 9.13 1.86
CA HIS A 106 -5.01 9.97 2.13
C HIS A 106 -3.75 9.36 1.53
N GLN A 107 -3.24 9.99 0.47
CA GLN A 107 -2.16 9.46 -0.37
C GLN A 107 -0.92 9.01 0.43
N ASP A 108 -0.37 9.86 1.31
CA ASP A 108 0.83 9.52 2.10
C ASP A 108 0.65 8.33 3.06
N ILE A 109 -0.56 8.19 3.60
CA ILE A 109 -0.92 7.09 4.49
C ILE A 109 -1.05 5.81 3.68
N CYS A 110 -1.73 5.85 2.53
CA CYS A 110 -1.81 4.73 1.60
C CYS A 110 -0.42 4.29 1.12
N PHE A 111 0.44 5.25 0.78
CA PHE A 111 1.85 5.00 0.40
C PHE A 111 2.61 4.28 1.50
N SER A 112 2.59 4.84 2.71
CA SER A 112 3.34 4.28 3.84
C SER A 112 2.80 2.91 4.25
N ALA A 113 1.48 2.73 4.29
CA ALA A 113 0.84 1.46 4.62
C ALA A 113 1.10 0.39 3.54
N CYS A 114 1.02 0.76 2.26
CA CYS A 114 1.36 -0.13 1.15
C CYS A 114 2.84 -0.55 1.20
N GLY A 115 3.74 0.35 1.60
CA GLY A 115 5.16 0.03 1.81
C GLY A 115 5.37 -1.08 2.85
N VAL A 116 4.65 -1.02 3.98
CA VAL A 116 4.67 -2.09 4.99
C VAL A 116 4.16 -3.41 4.39
N LEU A 117 3.01 -3.37 3.68
CA LEU A 117 2.45 -4.57 3.06
C LEU A 117 3.39 -5.17 2.00
N LEU A 118 4.06 -4.33 1.21
CA LEU A 118 5.07 -4.76 0.25
C LEU A 118 6.18 -5.55 0.94
N ASN A 119 6.74 -5.02 2.03
CA ASN A 119 7.79 -5.69 2.80
C ASN A 119 7.30 -7.04 3.34
N LEU A 120 6.08 -7.12 3.87
CA LEU A 120 5.50 -8.40 4.31
C LEU A 120 5.39 -9.42 3.18
N THR A 121 5.05 -9.01 1.96
CA THR A 121 4.91 -9.93 0.81
C THR A 121 6.23 -10.48 0.27
N VAL A 122 7.38 -9.96 0.71
CA VAL A 122 8.68 -10.57 0.40
C VAL A 122 8.72 -12.00 0.94
N ASP A 123 8.21 -12.22 2.16
CA ASP A 123 8.06 -13.55 2.75
C ASP A 123 6.83 -14.28 2.20
N LYS A 124 7.06 -15.43 1.55
CA LYS A 124 5.99 -16.23 0.91
C LYS A 124 4.89 -16.63 1.89
N ASP A 125 5.27 -17.02 3.11
CA ASP A 125 4.36 -17.52 4.14
C ASP A 125 3.41 -16.42 4.66
N LYS A 126 3.79 -15.14 4.52
CA LYS A 126 2.99 -14.00 4.97
C LYS A 126 1.99 -13.53 3.93
N ARG A 127 2.12 -13.92 2.65
CA ARG A 127 1.25 -13.46 1.57
C ARG A 127 -0.21 -13.87 1.76
N VAL A 128 -0.48 -14.97 2.46
CA VAL A 128 -1.84 -15.44 2.75
C VAL A 128 -2.65 -14.41 3.54
N ILE A 129 -2.00 -13.61 4.40
CA ILE A 129 -2.69 -12.60 5.21
C ILE A 129 -3.36 -11.52 4.36
N LEU A 130 -2.79 -11.21 3.18
CA LEU A 130 -3.40 -10.24 2.25
C LEU A 130 -4.70 -10.79 1.68
N LYS A 131 -4.74 -12.07 1.34
CA LYS A 131 -5.96 -12.69 0.77
C LYS A 131 -7.04 -12.81 1.83
N GLU A 132 -6.70 -13.37 2.99
CA GLU A 132 -7.66 -13.60 4.08
C GLU A 132 -8.18 -12.30 4.69
N GLY A 133 -7.37 -11.24 4.68
CA GLY A 133 -7.76 -9.91 5.17
C GLY A 133 -8.51 -9.04 4.17
N GLY A 134 -8.80 -9.53 2.96
CA GLY A 134 -9.41 -8.73 1.88
C GLY A 134 -8.48 -7.62 1.34
N GLY A 135 -7.18 -7.73 1.58
CA GLY A 135 -6.16 -6.77 1.16
C GLY A 135 -6.03 -6.66 -0.36
N ILE A 136 -6.37 -7.70 -1.12
CA ILE A 136 -6.35 -7.65 -2.59
C ILE A 136 -7.30 -6.58 -3.11
N LYS A 137 -8.58 -6.64 -2.72
CA LYS A 137 -9.57 -5.65 -3.11
C LYS A 137 -9.13 -4.23 -2.72
N LYS A 138 -8.60 -4.06 -1.51
CA LYS A 138 -8.13 -2.75 -1.02
C LYS A 138 -6.96 -2.20 -1.81
N LEU A 139 -6.02 -3.06 -2.22
CA LEU A 139 -4.91 -2.67 -3.10
C LEU A 139 -5.44 -2.29 -4.49
N VAL A 140 -6.39 -3.03 -5.05
CA VAL A 140 -7.01 -2.71 -6.35
C VAL A 140 -7.77 -1.38 -6.29
N ASP A 141 -8.57 -1.16 -5.24
CA ASP A 141 -9.29 0.09 -5.01
C ASP A 141 -8.30 1.26 -4.82
N CYS A 142 -7.20 1.07 -4.08
CA CYS A 142 -6.13 2.06 -3.92
C CYS A 142 -5.44 2.40 -5.26
N LEU A 143 -5.15 1.40 -6.10
CA LEU A 143 -4.60 1.62 -7.45
C LEU A 143 -5.56 2.42 -8.33
N LYS A 144 -6.86 2.14 -8.23
CA LYS A 144 -7.90 2.86 -8.95
C LYS A 144 -7.98 4.32 -8.53
N ASP A 145 -7.95 4.57 -7.23
CA ASP A 145 -8.18 5.91 -6.66
C ASP A 145 -6.97 6.83 -6.82
N PHE A 146 -5.74 6.31 -6.64
CA PHE A 146 -4.52 7.13 -6.63
C PHE A 146 -3.61 6.90 -7.83
N GLY A 147 -3.79 5.83 -8.60
CA GLY A 147 -2.92 5.48 -9.72
C GLY A 147 -2.68 6.61 -10.72
N PRO A 148 -3.72 7.33 -11.18
CA PRO A 148 -3.55 8.43 -12.15
C PRO A 148 -2.77 9.64 -11.60
N THR A 149 -2.66 9.80 -10.29
CA THR A 149 -2.07 10.98 -9.64
C THR A 149 -0.76 10.69 -8.92
N ASP A 150 -0.48 9.43 -8.58
CA ASP A 150 0.70 9.01 -7.84
C ASP A 150 1.28 7.70 -8.40
N TRP A 151 2.26 7.85 -9.30
CA TRP A 151 2.95 6.70 -9.89
C TRP A 151 3.80 5.92 -8.90
N GLN A 152 4.26 6.55 -7.82
CA GLN A 152 5.07 5.86 -6.81
C GLN A 152 4.18 4.94 -5.95
N LEU A 153 3.02 5.43 -5.50
CA LEU A 153 2.02 4.59 -4.84
C LEU A 153 1.49 3.50 -5.78
N ALA A 154 1.17 3.83 -7.04
CA ALA A 154 0.77 2.84 -8.04
C ALA A 154 1.82 1.73 -8.22
N CYS A 155 3.10 2.11 -8.22
CA CYS A 155 4.24 1.20 -8.30
C CYS A 155 4.32 0.28 -7.06
N LEU A 156 4.18 0.82 -5.84
CA LEU A 156 4.16 0.01 -4.62
C LEU A 156 3.00 -1.00 -4.61
N VAL A 157 1.82 -0.57 -5.04
CA VAL A 157 0.65 -1.46 -5.15
C VAL A 157 0.92 -2.59 -6.15
N CYS A 158 1.42 -2.26 -7.34
CA CYS A 158 1.75 -3.25 -8.36
C CYS A 158 2.84 -4.23 -7.90
N LYS A 159 3.88 -3.75 -7.21
CA LYS A 159 4.93 -4.60 -6.62
C LYS A 159 4.35 -5.54 -5.56
N THR A 160 3.43 -5.05 -4.74
CA THR A 160 2.77 -5.85 -3.70
C THR A 160 1.93 -6.97 -4.32
N LEU A 161 1.11 -6.64 -5.32
CA LEU A 161 0.30 -7.62 -6.07
C LEU A 161 1.17 -8.59 -6.88
N TRP A 162 2.30 -8.13 -7.41
CA TRP A 162 3.29 -8.98 -8.08
C TRP A 162 3.92 -9.98 -7.11
N ASN A 163 4.36 -9.55 -5.93
CA ASN A 163 4.90 -10.47 -4.93
C ASN A 163 3.85 -11.49 -4.49
N PHE A 164 2.63 -11.01 -4.19
CA PHE A 164 1.51 -11.86 -3.82
C PHE A 164 1.23 -12.98 -4.86
N SER A 165 1.31 -12.64 -6.14
CA SER A 165 0.98 -13.54 -7.26
C SER A 165 2.16 -14.32 -7.84
N GLU A 166 3.30 -14.43 -7.15
CA GLU A 166 4.51 -15.09 -7.67
C GLU A 166 4.24 -16.50 -8.25
N ASN A 167 3.39 -17.29 -7.59
CA ASN A 167 3.06 -18.68 -7.97
C ASN A 167 1.62 -18.82 -8.49
N ILE A 168 1.11 -17.80 -9.17
CA ILE A 168 -0.26 -17.80 -9.69
C ILE A 168 -0.46 -18.92 -10.71
N THR A 169 -1.57 -19.65 -10.60
CA THR A 169 -2.00 -20.63 -11.61
C THR A 169 -3.21 -20.12 -12.39
N ASN A 170 -4.10 -19.41 -11.72
CA ASN A 170 -5.30 -18.81 -12.29
C ASN A 170 -5.54 -17.43 -11.66
N ALA A 171 -5.73 -16.41 -12.50
CA ALA A 171 -5.89 -15.03 -12.07
C ALA A 171 -7.15 -14.82 -11.22
N SER A 172 -8.28 -15.33 -11.69
CA SER A 172 -9.57 -15.25 -11.01
C SER A 172 -9.56 -15.87 -9.60
N SER A 173 -8.91 -17.02 -9.43
CA SER A 173 -8.78 -17.67 -8.11
C SER A 173 -7.80 -16.94 -7.18
N CYS A 174 -6.81 -16.24 -7.75
CA CYS A 174 -5.79 -15.51 -7.00
C CYS A 174 -6.33 -14.18 -6.48
N PHE A 175 -6.88 -13.36 -7.38
CA PHE A 175 -7.32 -12.00 -7.06
C PHE A 175 -8.83 -11.88 -6.83
N GLY A 176 -9.63 -12.81 -7.35
CA GLY A 176 -11.09 -12.64 -7.47
C GLY A 176 -11.47 -12.21 -8.89
N ASN A 177 -12.64 -12.64 -9.38
CA ASN A 177 -13.09 -12.35 -10.75
C ASN A 177 -13.19 -10.84 -11.03
N GLU A 178 -13.85 -10.11 -10.14
CA GLU A 178 -14.05 -8.66 -10.26
C GLU A 178 -12.72 -7.92 -10.23
N ASP A 179 -11.90 -8.19 -9.22
CA ASP A 179 -10.59 -7.56 -9.03
C ASP A 179 -9.62 -7.90 -10.19
N THR A 180 -9.67 -9.12 -10.73
CA THR A 180 -8.89 -9.52 -11.91
C THR A 180 -9.25 -8.67 -13.13
N ASN A 181 -10.55 -8.50 -13.40
CA ASN A 181 -11.02 -7.69 -14.53
C ASN A 181 -10.68 -6.21 -14.33
N THR A 182 -10.86 -5.69 -13.12
CA THR A 182 -10.47 -4.32 -12.78
C THR A 182 -8.97 -4.11 -12.99
N LEU A 183 -8.12 -5.04 -12.54
CA LEU A 183 -6.67 -4.96 -12.76
C LEU A 183 -6.30 -4.98 -14.24
N LEU A 184 -6.93 -5.84 -15.05
CA LEU A 184 -6.69 -5.85 -16.51
C LEU A 184 -7.02 -4.50 -17.15
N LEU A 185 -8.15 -3.90 -16.77
CA LEU A 185 -8.58 -2.59 -17.28
C LEU A 185 -7.63 -1.47 -16.82
N LEU A 186 -7.36 -1.37 -15.53
CA LEU A 186 -6.50 -0.33 -14.95
C LEU A 186 -5.09 -0.39 -15.52
N LEU A 187 -4.45 -1.57 -15.51
CA LEU A 187 -3.08 -1.71 -15.99
C LEU A 187 -2.97 -1.42 -17.49
N SER A 188 -3.95 -1.84 -18.29
CA SER A 188 -3.97 -1.53 -19.73
C SER A 188 -4.09 -0.02 -19.96
N SER A 189 -4.96 0.66 -19.19
CA SER A 189 -5.14 2.10 -19.29
C SER A 189 -3.92 2.89 -18.78
N PHE A 190 -3.29 2.45 -17.69
CA PHE A 190 -2.16 3.16 -17.08
C PHE A 190 -0.84 2.92 -17.81
N LEU A 191 -0.74 1.87 -18.63
CA LEU A 191 0.42 1.62 -19.49
C LEU A 191 0.35 2.34 -20.83
N ASP A 192 -0.81 2.90 -21.18
CA ASP A 192 -0.96 3.78 -22.33
C ASP A 192 -0.41 5.18 -22.01
N GLU A 193 0.57 5.65 -22.78
CA GLU A 193 1.27 6.92 -22.50
C GLU A 193 0.35 8.13 -22.64
N GLU A 194 -0.58 8.11 -23.61
CA GLU A 194 -1.50 9.23 -23.83
C GLU A 194 -2.48 9.32 -22.65
N LEU A 195 -3.06 8.20 -22.24
CA LEU A 195 -4.00 8.17 -21.12
C LEU A 195 -3.32 8.46 -19.76
N ALA A 196 -2.07 8.03 -19.59
CA ALA A 196 -1.34 8.21 -18.33
C ALA A 196 -0.83 9.65 -18.13
N LEU A 197 -0.51 10.39 -19.20
CA LEU A 197 0.22 11.67 -19.11
C LEU A 197 -0.60 12.92 -19.55
N ASP A 198 -1.91 12.79 -19.76
CA ASP A 198 -2.79 13.88 -20.25
C ASP A 198 -3.11 14.98 -19.21
N GLY A 199 -2.74 14.77 -17.94
CA GLY A 199 -3.33 15.54 -16.82
C GLY A 199 -2.67 16.88 -16.41
N SER A 200 -1.45 17.21 -16.85
CA SER A 200 -0.71 18.39 -16.34
C SER A 200 -0.42 19.45 -17.41
N PHE A 201 -0.84 20.69 -17.14
CA PHE A 201 -0.46 21.87 -17.92
C PHE A 201 0.91 22.45 -17.53
N ASP A 202 1.48 22.04 -16.38
CA ASP A 202 2.81 22.42 -15.94
C ASP A 202 3.86 21.46 -16.57
N PRO A 203 4.80 21.97 -17.39
CA PRO A 203 5.84 21.17 -18.03
C PRO A 203 6.78 20.46 -17.06
N ASP A 204 7.15 21.10 -15.94
CA ASP A 204 8.12 20.52 -15.00
C ASP A 204 7.47 19.38 -14.21
N LEU A 205 6.23 19.58 -13.77
CA LEU A 205 5.43 18.54 -13.16
C LEU A 205 5.19 17.38 -14.15
N LYS A 206 4.91 17.69 -15.43
CA LYS A 206 4.73 16.67 -16.46
C LYS A 206 6.00 15.82 -16.67
N ASN A 207 7.17 16.45 -16.71
CA ASN A 207 8.45 15.75 -16.83
C ASN A 207 8.74 14.86 -15.61
N TYR A 208 8.45 15.37 -14.40
CA TYR A 208 8.59 14.60 -13.17
C TYR A 208 7.67 13.36 -13.16
N HIS A 209 6.38 13.55 -13.47
CA HIS A 209 5.41 12.46 -13.56
C HIS A 209 5.82 11.44 -14.63
N LYS A 210 6.26 11.91 -15.81
CA LYS A 210 6.73 11.03 -16.88
C LYS A 210 7.93 10.21 -16.44
N LEU A 211 8.91 10.80 -15.76
CA LEU A 211 10.08 10.09 -15.27
C LEU A 211 9.71 8.95 -14.32
N HIS A 212 8.88 9.22 -13.30
CA HIS A 212 8.44 8.18 -12.37
C HIS A 212 7.57 7.12 -13.04
N TRP A 213 6.71 7.51 -13.97
CA TRP A 213 5.92 6.57 -14.76
C TRP A 213 6.80 5.63 -15.57
N GLU A 214 7.77 6.15 -16.33
CA GLU A 214 8.67 5.35 -17.19
C GLU A 214 9.62 4.45 -16.40
N THR A 215 10.22 4.99 -15.33
CA THR A 215 11.33 4.33 -14.64
C THR A 215 10.88 3.42 -13.49
N GLU A 216 9.78 3.75 -12.81
CA GLU A 216 9.32 3.00 -11.64
C GLU A 216 8.06 2.18 -11.94
N PHE A 217 7.00 2.83 -12.41
CA PHE A 217 5.69 2.19 -12.54
C PHE A 217 5.60 1.23 -13.73
N LYS A 218 5.90 1.72 -14.94
CA LYS A 218 5.72 1.00 -16.21
C LYS A 218 6.38 -0.38 -16.23
N PRO A 219 7.63 -0.58 -15.76
CA PRO A 219 8.26 -1.90 -15.79
C PRO A 219 7.52 -2.95 -14.95
N VAL A 220 7.03 -2.55 -13.77
CA VAL A 220 6.33 -3.46 -12.85
C VAL A 220 4.90 -3.71 -13.31
N ALA A 221 4.20 -2.65 -13.73
CA ALA A 221 2.83 -2.74 -14.23
C ALA A 221 2.75 -3.65 -15.47
N GLN A 222 3.72 -3.54 -16.39
CA GLN A 222 3.78 -4.40 -17.58
C GLN A 222 4.00 -5.88 -17.20
N GLN A 223 4.89 -6.14 -16.24
CA GLN A 223 5.12 -7.50 -15.76
C GLN A 223 3.84 -8.08 -15.14
N LEU A 224 3.20 -7.33 -14.24
CA LEU A 224 1.96 -7.74 -13.59
C LEU A 224 0.84 -7.99 -14.60
N LEU A 225 0.63 -7.09 -15.56
CA LEU A 225 -0.37 -7.25 -16.62
C LEU A 225 -0.12 -8.53 -17.43
N ASN A 226 1.12 -8.73 -17.89
CA ASN A 226 1.50 -9.92 -18.66
C ASN A 226 1.24 -11.21 -17.87
N ARG A 227 1.53 -11.21 -16.57
CA ARG A 227 1.24 -12.37 -15.70
C ARG A 227 -0.26 -12.60 -15.59
N ILE A 228 -1.05 -11.57 -15.30
CA ILE A 228 -2.51 -11.72 -15.19
C ILE A 228 -3.08 -12.28 -16.48
N GLN A 229 -2.73 -11.72 -17.64
CA GLN A 229 -3.22 -12.18 -18.95
C GLN A 229 -2.87 -13.64 -19.24
N ARG A 230 -1.63 -14.07 -18.97
CA ARG A 230 -1.20 -15.47 -19.16
C ARG A 230 -2.00 -16.47 -18.33
N HIS A 231 -2.55 -16.04 -17.20
CA HIS A 231 -3.30 -16.87 -16.26
C HIS A 231 -4.80 -16.54 -16.22
N HIS A 232 -5.29 -15.69 -17.13
CA HIS A 232 -6.69 -15.29 -17.22
C HIS A 232 -7.50 -16.15 -18.18
N THR A 233 -6.88 -16.65 -19.27
CA THR A 233 -7.57 -17.53 -20.23
C THR A 233 -7.65 -18.96 -19.72
N PHE A 234 -8.86 -19.52 -19.72
CA PHE A 234 -9.06 -20.97 -19.72
C PHE A 234 -8.47 -21.50 -21.02
N LEU A 235 -7.35 -22.23 -20.95
CA LEU A 235 -7.12 -23.27 -21.94
C LEU A 235 -8.14 -24.37 -21.64
N GLU A 236 -9.35 -24.26 -22.20
CA GLU A 236 -10.19 -25.44 -22.36
C GLU A 236 -9.44 -26.41 -23.29
N PRO A 237 -9.14 -27.64 -22.85
CA PRO A 237 -8.62 -28.65 -23.75
C PRO A 237 -9.64 -28.86 -24.86
N LEU A 238 -9.21 -28.77 -26.12
CA LEU A 238 -10.07 -29.10 -27.26
C LEU A 238 -10.65 -30.51 -27.04
N PRO A 239 -11.96 -30.72 -27.21
CA PRO A 239 -12.55 -32.05 -27.12
C PRO A 239 -11.84 -32.94 -28.15
N ILE A 240 -11.29 -34.05 -27.67
CA ILE A 240 -10.63 -35.05 -28.51
C ILE A 240 -11.68 -35.52 -29.53
N PRO A 241 -11.42 -35.42 -30.84
CA PRO A 241 -12.37 -35.91 -31.83
C PRO A 241 -12.60 -37.39 -31.60
N SER A 242 -13.84 -37.75 -31.31
CA SER A 242 -14.30 -39.13 -31.26
C SER A 242 -14.20 -39.73 -32.67
N PHE A 243 -13.20 -40.59 -32.87
CA PHE A 243 -13.06 -41.44 -34.04
C PHE A 243 -14.11 -42.56 -34.05
#